data_AF-A0A5A7NSX6-F1
#
_entry.id   AF-A0A5A7NSX6-F1
#
_cell.length_a   1.000
_cell.length_b   1.000
_cell.length_c   1.000
_cell.angle_alpha   90.00
_cell.angle_beta   90.00
_cell.angle_gamma   90.00
#
_symmetry.space_group_name_H-M   'P 1'
#
loop_
_entity.id
_entity.type
_entity.pdbx_description
1 polymer ?
#
loop_
_entity_poly.entity_id
_entity_poly.type
_entity_poly.pdbx_seq_one_letter_code
_entity_poly.pdbx_strand_id
1 'polypeptide(L)'
;MAEQPELEPWVNELLEAFEIPDAPIDIDAVLSLAGVAAHQIVRPAAPLTTYIAGFAAGLAAGSGQASEADSVRAADRVVRAVLSRRAEAGRSAD
;
A
#
# COMPACT_ATOMS: atom_id res chain seq x y z
N MET A 1 -12.27 -16.46 7.19
CA MET A 1 -11.43 -15.76 6.20
C MET A 1 -11.89 -16.26 4.85
N ALA A 2 -12.59 -15.43 4.08
CA ALA A 2 -12.83 -15.80 2.69
C ALA A 2 -11.46 -15.77 2.02
N GLU A 3 -10.95 -16.93 1.61
CA GLU A 3 -10.02 -16.98 0.47
C GLU A 3 -10.61 -16.03 -0.57
N GLN A 4 -9.84 -15.07 -1.07
CA GLN A 4 -10.21 -14.37 -2.29
C GLN A 4 -9.47 -15.09 -3.42
N PRO A 5 -9.93 -16.28 -3.86
CA PRO A 5 -9.23 -17.12 -4.81
C PRO A 5 -8.99 -16.43 -6.17
N GLU A 6 -9.60 -15.27 -6.42
CA GLU A 6 -9.42 -14.47 -7.64
C GLU A 6 -8.31 -13.41 -7.54
N LEU A 7 -7.83 -13.03 -6.35
CA LEU A 7 -6.84 -11.95 -6.24
C LEU A 7 -5.45 -12.36 -6.67
N GLU A 8 -4.98 -13.55 -6.29
CA GLU A 8 -3.68 -14.05 -6.73
C GLU A 8 -3.61 -14.18 -8.27
N PRO A 9 -4.57 -14.86 -8.94
CA PRO A 9 -4.60 -14.90 -10.40
C PRO A 9 -4.66 -13.51 -11.04
N TRP A 10 -5.48 -12.60 -10.51
CA TRP A 10 -5.59 -11.24 -11.03
C TRP A 10 -4.29 -10.44 -10.88
N VAL A 11 -3.63 -10.54 -9.72
CA VAL A 11 -2.34 -9.89 -9.50
C VAL A 11 -1.31 -10.45 -10.48
N ASN A 12 -1.27 -11.77 -10.66
CA ASN A 12 -0.35 -12.39 -11.62
C ASN A 12 -0.62 -11.92 -13.07
N GLU A 13 -1.88 -11.84 -13.50
CA GLU A 13 -2.25 -11.31 -14.82
C GLU A 13 -1.75 -9.86 -15.03
N LEU A 14 -1.89 -9.01 -14.00
CA LEU A 14 -1.36 -7.65 -14.05
C LEU A 14 0.17 -7.62 -14.09
N LEU A 15 0.85 -8.44 -13.28
CA LEU A 15 2.31 -8.52 -13.27
C LEU A 15 2.87 -8.98 -14.62
N GLU A 16 2.20 -9.95 -15.25
CA GLU A 16 2.51 -10.36 -16.62
C GLU A 16 2.31 -9.22 -17.62
N ALA A 17 1.17 -8.52 -17.56
CA ALA A 17 0.87 -7.41 -18.45
C ALA A 17 1.84 -6.21 -18.31
N PHE A 18 2.43 -6.03 -17.12
CA PHE A 18 3.46 -5.02 -16.86
C PHE A 18 4.90 -5.53 -17.05
N GLU A 19 5.10 -6.75 -17.55
CA GLU A 19 6.41 -7.36 -17.79
C GLU A 19 7.28 -7.48 -16.52
N ILE A 20 6.65 -7.69 -15.36
CA ILE A 20 7.28 -7.83 -14.03
C ILE A 20 6.80 -9.10 -13.29
N PRO A 21 6.84 -10.30 -13.89
CA PRO A 21 6.23 -11.51 -13.34
C PRO A 21 6.81 -11.97 -12.00
N ASP A 22 8.08 -11.62 -11.71
CA ASP A 22 8.78 -12.01 -10.50
C ASP A 22 8.71 -10.94 -9.38
N ALA A 23 7.87 -9.90 -9.56
CA ALA A 23 7.74 -8.84 -8.57
C ALA A 23 7.17 -9.41 -7.24
N PRO A 24 7.84 -9.18 -6.09
CA PRO A 24 7.41 -9.74 -4.81
C PRO A 24 6.26 -8.92 -4.21
N ILE A 25 5.04 -9.09 -4.74
CA ILE A 25 3.84 -8.40 -4.26
C ILE A 25 3.24 -9.15 -3.08
N ASP A 26 3.28 -8.52 -1.90
CA ASP A 26 2.57 -8.99 -0.70
C ASP A 26 1.12 -8.46 -0.72
N ILE A 27 0.20 -9.29 -1.21
CA ILE A 27 -1.23 -8.96 -1.36
C ILE A 27 -1.85 -8.62 0.00
N ASP A 28 -1.56 -9.42 1.04
CA ASP A 28 -2.12 -9.22 2.37
C ASP A 28 -1.65 -7.90 2.99
N ALA A 29 -0.38 -7.53 2.81
CA ALA A 29 0.14 -6.23 3.27
C ALA A 29 -0.58 -5.05 2.56
N VAL A 30 -0.80 -5.14 1.25
CA VAL A 30 -1.53 -4.11 0.48
C VAL A 30 -2.97 -3.98 0.97
N LEU A 31 -3.68 -5.10 1.12
CA LEU A 31 -5.07 -5.11 1.61
C LEU A 31 -5.16 -4.64 3.07
N SER A 32 -4.18 -4.98 3.90
CA SER A 32 -4.08 -4.48 5.27
C SER A 32 -3.95 -2.96 5.30
N LEU A 33 -3.05 -2.38 4.49
CA LEU A 33 -2.87 -0.93 4.40
C LEU A 33 -4.14 -0.21 3.92
N ALA A 34 -4.77 -0.73 2.86
CA ALA A 34 -6.05 -0.23 2.36
C ALA A 34 -7.14 -0.30 3.44
N GLY A 35 -7.21 -1.43 4.16
CA GLY A 35 -8.14 -1.65 5.25
C GLY A 35 -8.00 -0.59 6.34
N VAL A 36 -6.78 -0.33 6.83
CA VAL A 36 -6.57 0.70 7.87
C VAL A 36 -7.06 2.07 7.38
N ALA A 37 -6.72 2.47 6.16
CA ALA A 37 -7.15 3.76 5.60
C ALA A 37 -8.68 3.87 5.47
N ALA A 38 -9.35 2.81 4.98
CA ALA A 38 -10.80 2.78 4.85
C ALA A 38 -11.53 2.91 6.18
N HIS A 39 -11.02 2.27 7.24
CA HIS A 39 -11.63 2.31 8.57
C HIS A 39 -11.37 3.63 9.31
N GLN A 40 -10.18 4.22 9.15
CA GLN A 40 -9.79 5.42 9.90
C GLN A 40 -10.16 6.75 9.22
N ILE A 41 -10.39 6.74 7.91
CA ILE A 41 -10.72 7.95 7.15
C ILE A 41 -12.15 7.83 6.62
N VAL A 42 -12.31 7.16 5.47
CA VAL A 42 -13.58 6.79 4.82
C VAL A 42 -13.27 5.71 3.79
N ARG A 43 -14.26 4.91 3.38
CA ARG A 43 -14.06 3.84 2.38
C ARG A 43 -13.30 4.27 1.11
N PRO A 44 -13.56 5.44 0.48
CA PRO A 44 -12.80 5.90 -0.67
C PRO A 44 -11.29 6.14 -0.44
N ALA A 45 -10.83 6.23 0.82
CA ALA A 45 -9.42 6.45 1.13
C ALA A 45 -8.54 5.22 0.84
N ALA A 46 -9.10 4.01 0.83
CA ALA A 46 -8.36 2.77 0.54
C ALA A 46 -7.59 2.82 -0.79
N PRO A 47 -8.25 2.99 -1.96
CA PRO A 47 -7.55 2.98 -3.25
C PRO A 47 -6.59 4.18 -3.41
N LEU A 48 -6.96 5.36 -2.89
CA LEU A 48 -6.09 6.54 -2.94
C LEU A 48 -4.79 6.30 -2.15
N THR A 49 -4.89 5.67 -0.99
CA THR A 49 -3.74 5.41 -0.11
C THR A 49 -2.77 4.44 -0.76
N THR A 50 -3.25 3.30 -1.27
CA THR A 50 -2.37 2.28 -1.87
C THR A 50 -1.78 2.74 -3.18
N TYR A 51 -2.53 3.48 -4.01
CA TYR A 51 -2.01 4.07 -5.25
C TYR A 51 -0.86 5.04 -4.97
N ILE A 52 -1.05 5.99 -4.04
CA ILE A 52 -0.01 6.99 -3.69
C ILE A 52 1.20 6.31 -3.05
N ALA A 53 1.01 5.30 -2.19
CA ALA A 53 2.10 4.56 -1.57
C ALA A 53 2.98 3.86 -2.62
N GLY A 54 2.34 3.14 -3.57
CA GLY A 54 3.04 2.48 -4.67
C GLY A 54 3.75 3.48 -5.59
N PHE A 55 3.08 4.59 -5.94
CA PHE A 55 3.67 5.64 -6.76
C PHE A 55 4.91 6.28 -6.12
N ALA A 56 4.83 6.60 -4.82
CA ALA A 56 5.97 7.15 -4.07
C ALA A 56 7.13 6.15 -3.95
N ALA A 57 6.84 4.86 -3.73
CA ALA A 57 7.86 3.82 -3.70
C ALA A 57 8.54 3.67 -5.07
N GLY A 58 7.78 3.68 -6.17
CA GLY A 58 8.32 3.63 -7.53
C GLY A 58 9.21 4.83 -7.86
N LEU A 59 8.82 6.04 -7.46
CA LEU A 59 9.66 7.23 -7.63
C LEU A 59 10.98 7.13 -6.85
N ALA A 60 10.95 6.63 -5.61
CA ALA A 60 12.14 6.49 -4.77
C ALA A 60 13.10 5.39 -5.26
N ALA A 61 12.57 4.28 -5.76
CA ALA A 61 13.36 3.23 -6.37
C ALA A 61 13.97 3.71 -7.70
N GLY A 62 13.16 4.33 -8.56
CA GLY A 62 13.58 4.83 -9.87
C GLY A 62 14.58 5.99 -9.83
N SER A 63 14.63 6.74 -8.73
CA SER A 63 15.65 7.78 -8.51
C SER A 63 17.01 7.22 -8.06
N GLY A 64 17.09 5.93 -7.74
CA GLY A 64 18.31 5.29 -7.20
C GLY A 64 18.64 5.69 -5.76
N GLN A 65 17.71 6.33 -5.03
CA GLN A 65 17.92 6.76 -3.65
C GLN A 65 17.88 5.61 -2.64
N ALA A 66 17.21 4.51 -2.98
CA ALA A 66 17.08 3.32 -2.16
C ALA A 66 16.80 2.08 -3.03
N SER A 67 16.99 0.89 -2.47
CA SER A 67 16.53 -0.35 -3.13
C SER A 67 15.01 -0.34 -3.30
N GLU A 68 14.48 -1.15 -4.22
CA GLU A 68 13.04 -1.32 -4.40
C GLU A 68 12.36 -1.74 -3.09
N ALA A 69 12.94 -2.73 -2.40
CA ALA A 69 12.42 -3.23 -1.14
C ALA A 69 12.46 -2.17 -0.02
N ASP A 70 13.51 -1.36 0.06
CA ASP A 70 13.57 -0.24 1.01
C ASP A 70 12.57 0.85 0.69
N SER A 71 12.36 1.12 -0.60
CA SER A 71 11.41 2.13 -1.08
C SER A 71 9.97 1.76 -0.73
N VAL A 72 9.58 0.50 -0.95
CA VAL A 72 8.26 -0.03 -0.55
C VAL A 72 8.08 0.04 0.97
N ARG A 73 9.07 -0.44 1.74
CA ARG A 73 9.01 -0.37 3.21
C ARG A 73 8.93 1.06 3.72
N ALA A 74 9.65 1.99 3.11
CA ALA A 74 9.62 3.40 3.49
C ALA A 74 8.25 4.03 3.22
N ALA A 75 7.65 3.75 2.06
CA ALA A 75 6.31 4.23 1.72
C ALA A 75 5.25 3.72 2.70
N ASP A 76 5.23 2.42 3.01
CA ASP A 76 4.30 1.84 4.00
C ASP A 76 4.47 2.50 5.38
N ARG A 77 5.72 2.65 5.86
CA ARG A 77 6.00 3.33 7.13
C ARG A 77 5.48 4.77 7.15
N VAL A 78 5.67 5.53 6.07
CA VAL A 78 5.20 6.91 5.97
C VAL A 78 3.67 6.96 6.05
N VAL A 79 2.97 6.11 5.30
CA VAL A 79 1.51 6.04 5.34
C VAL A 79 1.01 5.70 6.74
N ARG A 80 1.57 4.66 7.38
CA ARG A 80 1.19 4.28 8.75
C ARG A 80 1.43 5.40 9.74
N ALA A 81 2.57 6.10 9.64
CA ALA A 81 2.86 7.23 10.51
C ALA A 81 1.87 8.40 10.33
N VAL A 82 1.44 8.69 9.10
CA VAL A 82 0.40 9.71 8.82
C VAL A 82 -0.94 9.29 9.45
N LEU A 83 -1.34 8.04 9.25
CA LEU A 83 -2.58 7.48 9.79
C LEU A 83 -2.59 7.51 11.34
N SER A 84 -1.49 7.11 11.98
CA SER A 84 -1.32 7.17 13.44
C SER A 84 -1.45 8.60 13.99
N ARG A 85 -0.75 9.57 13.38
CA ARG A 85 -0.83 10.98 13.80
C ARG A 85 -2.25 11.54 13.68
N ARG A 86 -2.99 11.16 12.64
CA ARG A 86 -4.39 11.57 12.46
C ARG A 86 -5.29 10.98 13.55
N ALA A 87 -5.10 9.70 13.88
CA ALA A 87 -5.86 9.06 14.95
C ALA A 87 -5.59 9.71 16.32
N GLU A 88 -4.35 10.11 16.60
CA GLU A 88 -3.96 10.85 17.81
C GLU A 88 -4.60 12.24 17.87
N ALA A 89 -4.58 12.98 16.76
CA ALA A 89 -5.21 14.29 16.68
C ALA A 89 -6.74 14.22 16.88
N GLY A 90 -7.40 13.18 16.35
CA GLY A 90 -8.83 12.95 16.57
C GLY A 90 -9.17 12.67 18.04
N ARG A 91 -8.38 11.84 18.72
CA ARG A 91 -8.58 11.53 20.17
C ARG A 91 -8.33 12.72 21.10
N SER A 92 -7.55 13.70 20.67
CA SER A 92 -7.24 14.89 21.47
C SER A 92 -8.30 15.99 21.32
N ALA A 93 -9.21 15.84 20.35
CA ALA A 93 -10.30 16.78 20.08
C ALA A 93 -11.65 16.33 20.67
N ASP A 94 -11.75 15.07 21.12
CA ASP A 94 -12.86 14.49 21.90
C ASP A 94 -12.60 14.61 23.41
#